data_AF-A0A6I5ZW45-F1
#
_entry.id   AF-A0A6I5ZW45-F1
#
_cell.length_a   1.000
_cell.length_b   1.000
_cell.length_c   1.000
_cell.angle_alpha   90.00
_cell.angle_beta   90.00
_cell.angle_gamma   90.00
#
_symmetry.space_group_name_H-M   'P 1'
#
loop_
_entity.id
_entity.type
_entity.pdbx_description
1 polymer ?
#
loop_
_entity_poly.entity_id
_entity_poly.type
_entity_poly.pdbx_seq_one_letter_code
_entity_poly.pdbx_strand_id
1 'polypeptide(L)'
;MLENDQEIILDSTNNVFVGPDGYFKVVIDEFDGQTVKAWHVEDANGNRTPNLAERAKGKHIDVLINADNRTVWHFGNRIATTLIKELETAITNLEQ
;
A
#
# COMPACT_ATOMS: atom_id res chain seq x y z
N MET A 1 13.18 12.10 -5.85
CA MET A 1 12.52 10.93 -5.25
C MET A 1 13.27 10.66 -3.96
N LEU A 2 12.61 10.79 -2.81
CA LEU A 2 13.19 10.43 -1.52
C LEU A 2 12.93 8.94 -1.35
N GLU A 3 13.88 8.13 -1.81
CA GLU A 3 13.89 6.69 -1.52
C GLU A 3 14.64 6.49 -0.21
N ASN A 4 14.34 5.40 0.50
CA ASN A 4 15.14 5.04 1.66
C ASN A 4 16.57 4.74 1.22
N ASP A 5 17.53 5.23 2.00
CA ASP A 5 18.96 5.01 1.76
C ASP A 5 19.37 3.55 2.01
N GLN A 6 18.62 2.85 2.87
CA GLN A 6 18.80 1.45 3.23
C GLN A 6 17.51 0.66 3.02
N GLU A 7 17.66 -0.63 2.70
CA GLU A 7 16.55 -1.56 2.61
C GLU A 7 15.90 -1.76 3.98
N ILE A 8 14.57 -1.71 4.03
CA ILE A 8 13.80 -2.06 5.22
C ILE A 8 13.40 -3.53 5.09
N ILE A 9 13.92 -4.36 6.01
CA ILE A 9 13.60 -5.78 6.06
C ILE A 9 12.60 -6.02 7.20
N LEU A 10 11.41 -6.50 6.84
CA LEU A 10 10.37 -6.89 7.79
C LEU A 10 10.23 -8.41 7.83
N ASP A 11 10.17 -8.97 9.04
CA ASP A 11 10.08 -10.41 9.28
C ASP A 11 9.10 -10.73 10.41
N SER A 12 9.00 -11.99 10.82
CA SER A 12 8.07 -12.42 11.88
C SER A 12 8.40 -11.85 13.26
N THR A 13 9.61 -11.33 13.47
CA THR A 13 10.07 -10.72 14.72
C THR A 13 9.95 -9.19 14.67
N ASN A 14 10.18 -8.60 13.50
CA ASN A 14 10.13 -7.17 13.23
C ASN A 14 9.17 -6.92 12.06
N ASN A 15 7.88 -7.07 12.31
CA ASN A 15 6.84 -6.93 11.27
C ASN A 15 6.34 -5.48 11.09
N VAL A 16 6.92 -4.53 11.83
CA VAL A 16 6.55 -3.11 11.82
C VAL A 16 7.75 -2.25 11.48
N PHE A 17 7.60 -1.39 10.48
CA PHE A 17 8.49 -0.27 10.23
C PHE A 17 7.86 1.02 10.74
N VAL A 18 8.62 1.80 11.50
CA VAL A 18 8.23 3.15 11.93
C VAL A 18 8.92 4.16 11.03
N GLY A 19 8.14 4.97 10.33
CA GLY A 19 8.64 6.03 9.48
C GLY A 19 9.31 7.18 10.26
N PRO A 20 10.00 8.10 9.56
CA PRO A 20 10.65 9.24 10.19
C PRO A 20 9.71 10.02 11.10
N ASP A 21 10.23 10.42 12.27
CA ASP A 21 9.51 11.18 13.30
C ASP A 21 8.19 10.55 13.78
N GLY A 22 7.96 9.25 13.48
CA GLY A 22 6.73 8.56 13.82
C GLY A 22 5.50 9.00 13.01
N TYR A 23 5.69 9.65 11.85
CA TYR A 23 4.58 10.13 11.03
C TYR A 23 3.68 9.03 10.47
N PHE A 24 4.26 7.84 10.23
CA PHE A 24 3.53 6.68 9.77
C PHE A 24 4.20 5.39 10.25
N LYS A 25 3.46 4.28 10.16
CA LYS A 25 4.02 2.93 10.27
C LYS A 25 3.56 2.07 9.12
N VAL A 26 4.41 1.14 8.70
CA VAL A 26 4.03 0.03 7.81
C VAL A 26 4.00 -1.22 8.66
N VAL A 27 2.88 -1.94 8.64
CA VAL A 27 2.64 -3.13 9.45
C VAL A 27 2.33 -4.31 8.55
N ILE A 28 3.10 -5.38 8.67
CA ILE A 28 2.83 -6.68 8.02
C ILE A 28 1.96 -7.51 8.97
N ASP A 29 0.73 -7.78 8.56
CA ASP A 29 -0.23 -8.55 9.35
C ASP A 29 -0.08 -10.06 9.10
N GLU A 30 0.17 -10.45 7.84
CA GLU A 30 0.29 -11.86 7.45
C GLU A 30 1.29 -12.05 6.30
N PHE A 31 2.26 -12.95 6.50
CA PHE A 31 3.26 -13.34 5.51
C PHE A 31 3.46 -14.85 5.52
N ASP A 32 3.33 -15.50 4.36
CA ASP A 32 3.44 -16.97 4.24
C ASP A 32 4.87 -17.47 3.90
N GLY A 33 5.86 -16.58 3.93
CA GLY A 33 7.25 -16.86 3.52
C GLY A 33 7.54 -16.53 2.05
N GLN A 34 6.52 -16.39 1.21
CA GLN A 34 6.64 -16.03 -0.21
C GLN A 34 5.82 -14.79 -0.59
N THR A 35 4.68 -14.58 0.04
CA THR A 35 3.69 -13.56 -0.31
C THR A 35 3.19 -12.86 0.96
N VAL A 36 3.14 -11.53 0.92
CA VAL A 36 2.43 -10.74 1.95
C VAL A 36 0.93 -10.86 1.67
N LYS A 37 0.20 -11.49 2.59
CA LYS A 37 -1.26 -11.71 2.49
C LYS A 37 -2.07 -10.60 3.10
N ALA A 38 -1.51 -9.91 4.09
CA ALA A 38 -2.15 -8.77 4.70
C ALA A 38 -1.11 -7.78 5.23
N TRP A 39 -1.35 -6.49 4.96
CA TRP A 39 -0.57 -5.38 5.51
C TRP A 39 -1.38 -4.09 5.46
N HIS A 40 -0.99 -3.13 6.30
CA HIS A 40 -1.61 -1.81 6.35
C HIS A 40 -0.60 -0.71 6.72
N VAL A 41 -1.04 0.54 6.58
CA VAL A 41 -0.31 1.72 7.03
C VAL A 41 -1.08 2.37 8.17
N GLU A 42 -0.37 2.74 9.24
CA GLU A 42 -0.88 3.58 10.34
C GLU A 42 -0.35 5.01 10.20
N ASP A 43 -1.17 6.02 10.52
CA ASP A 43 -0.71 7.40 10.69
C ASP A 43 -0.27 7.69 12.14
N ALA A 44 0.32 8.86 12.36
CA ALA A 44 0.75 9.32 13.70
C ALA A 44 -0.38 9.39 14.74
N ASN A 45 -1.64 9.46 14.31
CA ASN A 45 -2.82 9.51 15.18
C ASN A 45 -3.40 8.12 15.46
N GLY A 46 -2.83 7.06 14.89
CA GLY A 46 -3.31 5.69 15.02
C GLY A 46 -4.46 5.32 14.07
N ASN A 47 -4.77 6.15 13.07
CA ASN A 47 -5.69 5.75 12.00
C ASN A 47 -4.97 4.73 11.10
N ARG A 48 -5.69 3.70 10.67
CA ARG A 48 -5.14 2.64 9.80
C ARG A 48 -5.89 2.50 8.50
N THR A 49 -5.17 2.15 7.43
CA THR A 49 -5.77 1.76 6.17
C THR A 49 -6.46 0.38 6.28
N PRO A 50 -7.39 0.05 5.37
CA PRO A 50 -7.78 -1.34 5.12
C PRO A 50 -6.59 -2.21 4.67
N ASN A 51 -6.82 -3.51 4.52
CA ASN A 51 -5.81 -4.43 4.01
C ASN A 51 -5.39 -4.04 2.58
N LEU A 52 -4.10 -3.76 2.39
CA LEU A 52 -3.53 -3.31 1.11
C LEU A 52 -3.00 -4.47 0.24
N ALA A 53 -3.03 -5.72 0.73
CA ALA A 53 -2.62 -6.90 -0.06
C ALA A 53 -3.69 -7.41 -1.05
N GLU A 54 -4.94 -6.96 -0.96
CA GLU A 54 -6.03 -7.54 -1.79
C GLU A 54 -5.76 -7.49 -3.30
N ARG A 55 -5.06 -6.44 -3.75
CA ARG A 55 -4.71 -6.22 -5.16
C ARG A 55 -3.27 -6.56 -5.51
N ALA A 56 -2.41 -6.80 -4.51
CA ALA A 56 -0.97 -7.00 -4.70
C ALA A 56 -0.57 -8.41 -4.28
N LYS A 57 -0.08 -9.21 -5.24
CA LYS A 57 0.43 -10.57 -4.97
C LYS A 57 1.95 -10.56 -5.13
N GLY A 58 2.66 -10.46 -4.01
CA GLY A 58 4.12 -10.45 -4.02
C GLY A 58 4.76 -10.43 -2.64
N LYS A 59 6.10 -10.51 -2.63
CA LYS A 59 6.93 -10.43 -1.43
C LYS A 59 7.34 -8.99 -1.08
N HIS A 60 7.40 -8.12 -2.08
CA HIS A 60 7.88 -6.75 -1.94
C HIS A 60 6.71 -5.77 -1.92
N ILE A 61 6.86 -4.72 -1.12
CA ILE A 61 5.86 -3.67 -0.94
C ILE A 61 6.51 -2.35 -1.33
N ASP A 62 5.91 -1.69 -2.32
CA ASP A 62 6.20 -0.29 -2.64
C ASP A 62 5.02 0.55 -2.15
N VAL A 63 5.30 1.52 -1.28
CA VAL A 63 4.26 2.40 -0.73
C VAL A 63 4.58 3.86 -1.02
N LEU A 64 3.58 4.57 -1.53
CA LEU A 64 3.61 6.01 -1.73
C LEU A 64 2.53 6.63 -0.85
N ILE A 65 2.93 7.46 0.11
CA ILE A 65 2.04 8.11 1.08
C ILE A 65 1.84 9.57 0.69
N ASN A 66 0.64 10.11 0.95
CA ASN A 66 0.21 11.46 0.59
C ASN A 66 -0.04 11.64 -0.92
N ALA A 67 -1.19 11.13 -1.38
CA ALA A 67 -1.62 11.22 -2.79
C ALA A 67 -1.82 12.66 -3.29
N ASP A 68 -2.10 13.60 -2.39
CA ASP A 68 -2.25 15.03 -2.72
C ASP A 68 -0.89 15.69 -3.04
N ASN A 69 0.22 15.04 -2.67
CA ASN A 69 1.54 15.50 -3.07
C ASN A 69 1.73 15.31 -4.58
N ARG A 70 2.07 16.41 -5.28
CA ARG A 70 2.29 16.41 -6.74
C ARG A 70 3.27 15.34 -7.21
N THR A 71 4.31 15.03 -6.43
CA THR A 71 5.30 14.01 -6.77
C THR A 71 4.71 12.59 -6.72
N VAL A 72 3.80 12.32 -5.79
CA VAL A 72 3.10 11.04 -5.66
C VAL A 72 2.02 10.88 -6.73
N TRP A 73 1.28 11.95 -7.03
CA TRP A 73 0.18 11.94 -7.99
C TRP A 73 0.57 11.43 -9.39
N HIS A 74 1.82 11.65 -9.81
CA HIS A 74 2.33 11.13 -11.08
C HIS A 74 2.23 9.61 -11.22
N PHE A 75 2.24 8.87 -10.10
CA PHE A 75 2.04 7.42 -10.06
C PHE A 75 0.56 7.04 -9.98
N GLY A 76 -0.29 7.93 -9.47
CA GLY A 76 -1.74 7.73 -9.33
C GLY A 76 -2.47 7.53 -10.66
N ASN A 77 -2.04 8.20 -11.74
CA ASN A 77 -2.68 8.10 -13.07
C ASN A 77 -2.75 6.66 -13.63
N ARG A 78 -1.74 5.82 -13.34
CA ARG A 78 -1.72 4.41 -13.76
C ARG A 78 -2.77 3.57 -13.04
N ILE A 79 -2.94 3.82 -11.75
CA ILE A 79 -3.93 3.14 -10.91
C ILE A 79 -5.34 3.63 -11.27
N ALA A 80 -5.53 4.95 -11.41
CA ALA A 80 -6.81 5.56 -11.74
C ALA A 80 -7.43 5.02 -13.04
N THR A 81 -6.63 4.90 -14.10
CA THR A 81 -7.11 4.37 -15.38
C THR A 81 -7.58 2.91 -15.29
N THR A 82 -6.90 2.11 -14.47
CA THR A 82 -7.24 0.70 -14.24
C THR A 82 -8.53 0.57 -13.42
N LEU A 83 -8.63 1.36 -12.34
CA LEU A 83 -9.84 1.45 -11.51
C LEU A 83 -11.07 1.90 -12.28
N ILE A 84 -10.93 2.89 -13.18
CA ILE A 84 -12.04 3.36 -14.02
C ILE A 84 -12.57 2.22 -14.90
N LYS A 85 -11.70 1.45 -15.55
CA LYS A 85 -12.10 0.30 -16.37
C LYS A 85 -12.79 -0.80 -15.55
N GLU A 86 -12.29 -1.08 -14.35
CA GLU A 86 -12.91 -2.05 -13.43
C GLU A 86 -14.32 -1.59 -13.03
N LEU A 87 -14.49 -0.31 -12.70
CA LEU A 87 -15.78 0.29 -12.37
C LEU A 87 -16.75 0.25 -13.55
N GLU A 88 -16.31 0.61 -14.76
CA GLU A 88 -17.12 0.50 -15.99
C GLU A 88 -17.60 -0.93 -16.24
N THR A 89 -16.72 -1.91 -16.03
CA THR A 89 -17.06 -3.34 -16.18
C THR A 89 -18.06 -3.79 -15.11
N ALA A 90 -17.88 -3.37 -13.86
CA ALA A 90 -18.79 -3.70 -12.76
C ALA A 90 -20.18 -3.08 -12.97
N ILE A 91 -20.26 -1.82 -13.43
CA ILE A 91 -21.52 -1.16 -13.77
C ILE A 91 -22.22 -1.90 -14.90
N THR A 92 -21.49 -2.24 -15.97
CA THR A 92 -22.06 -2.99 -17.11
C THR A 92 -22.63 -4.34 -16.68
N ASN A 93 -21.99 -5.04 -15.75
CA ASN A 93 -22.47 -6.33 -15.24
C ASN A 93 -23.69 -6.22 -14.30
N LEU A 94 -23.91 -5.05 -13.68
CA LEU A 94 -25.07 -4.79 -12.83
C LEU A 94 -26.31 -4.35 -13.64
N GLU A 95 -26.10 -3.84 -14.85
CA GLU A 95 -27.16 -3.43 -15.78
C GLU A 95 -27.68 -4.60 -16.65
N GLN A 96 -27.09 -5.80 -16.51
CA GLN A 96 -27.54 -7.06 -17.15
C GLN A 96 -28.44 -7.88 -16.24
#